data_AF-R7T524-F1
#
_entry.id   AF-R7T524-F1
#
_cell.length_a   1.000
_cell.length_b   1.000
_cell.length_c   1.000
_cell.angle_alpha   90.00
_cell.angle_beta   90.00
_cell.angle_gamma   90.00
#
_symmetry.space_group_name_H-M   'P 1'
#
loop_
_entity.id
_entity.type
_entity.pdbx_description
1 polymer ?
#
loop_
_entity_poly.entity_id
_entity_poly.type
_entity_poly.pdbx_seq_one_letter_code
_entity_poly.pdbx_strand_id
1 'polypeptide(L)' 'HCVPLEQAEVSLPTKGLYAFKDSFYLDGRRFKIFSGSFHYFRTHPLLWGDRLLRMKAAGLNTVMT' A
#
# COMPACT_ATOMS: atom_id res chain seq x y z
N HIS A 1 23.49 -20.86 -16.78
CA HIS A 1 22.94 -20.46 -15.46
C HIS A 1 22.13 -19.20 -15.65
N CYS A 2 20.80 -19.36 -15.73
CA CYS A 2 19.86 -18.27 -15.97
C CYS A 2 19.70 -17.45 -14.68
N VAL A 3 20.13 -16.19 -14.71
CA VAL A 3 19.79 -15.21 -13.67
C VAL A 3 18.35 -14.74 -13.94
N PRO A 4 17.44 -14.73 -12.96
CA PRO A 4 16.08 -14.31 -13.21
C PRO A 4 16.05 -12.81 -13.50
N LEU A 5 15.43 -12.45 -14.64
CA LEU A 5 15.15 -11.08 -15.08
C LEU A 5 14.05 -10.42 -14.21
N GLU A 6 14.19 -10.42 -12.88
CA GLU A 6 13.18 -9.89 -11.95
C GLU A 6 13.32 -8.36 -11.74
N GLN A 7 14.35 -7.73 -12.32
CA GLN A 7 14.59 -6.29 -12.18
C GLN A 7 14.94 -5.70 -13.54
N ALA A 8 14.00 -5.73 -14.47
CA ALA A 8 14.01 -4.73 -15.52
C ALA A 8 13.96 -3.37 -14.81
N GLU A 9 15.05 -2.61 -14.92
CA GLU A 9 15.17 -1.22 -14.54
C GLU A 9 14.14 -0.39 -15.31
N VAL A 10 12.88 -0.48 -14.92
CA VAL A 10 11.93 0.57 -15.24
C VAL A 10 12.42 1.74 -14.42
N SER A 11 12.90 2.80 -15.08
CA SER A 11 13.27 4.08 -14.47
C SER A 11 12.00 4.75 -13.93
N LEU A 12 11.35 4.10 -12.97
CA LEU A 12 10.16 4.60 -12.33
C LEU A 12 10.57 5.83 -11.54
N PRO A 13 9.83 6.94 -11.68
CA PRO A 13 10.05 8.11 -10.85
C PRO A 13 10.14 7.73 -9.37
N THR A 14 11.14 8.31 -8.69
CA THR A 14 11.57 7.94 -7.33
C THR A 14 10.62 8.37 -6.22
N LYS A 15 9.55 9.11 -6.54
CA LYS A 15 8.55 9.58 -5.56
C LYS A 15 7.13 9.42 -6.08
N GLY A 16 6.28 8.75 -5.30
CA GLY A 16 4.85 8.62 -5.58
C GLY A 16 4.40 7.19 -5.86
N LEU A 17 3.09 7.05 -6.04
CA LEU A 17 2.45 5.78 -6.37
C LEU A 17 2.15 5.70 -7.87
N TYR A 18 2.64 4.65 -8.51
CA TYR A 18 2.50 4.39 -9.94
C TYR A 18 1.88 3.03 -10.17
N ALA A 19 0.99 2.94 -11.15
CA ALA A 19 0.50 1.66 -11.66
C ALA A 19 1.26 1.34 -12.95
N PHE A 20 1.88 0.15 -13.01
CA PHE A 20 2.57 -0.32 -14.20
C PHE A 20 2.25 -1.79 -14.44
N LYS A 21 1.66 -2.09 -15.60
CA LYS A 21 1.08 -3.41 -15.91
C LYS A 21 0.11 -3.84 -14.78
N ASP A 22 0.27 -5.05 -14.26
CA ASP A 22 -0.54 -5.64 -13.20
C ASP A 22 0.03 -5.40 -11.79
N SER A 23 0.79 -4.33 -11.57
CA SER A 23 1.40 -4.06 -10.26
C SER A 23 1.47 -2.58 -9.95
N PHE A 24 1.37 -2.28 -8.65
CA PHE A 24 1.63 -0.95 -8.14
C PHE A 24 3.09 -0.83 -7.72
N TYR A 25 3.62 0.39 -7.81
CA TYR A 25 4.95 0.75 -7.38
C TYR A 25 4.87 2.01 -6.54
N LEU A 26 5.41 1.97 -5.34
CA LEU A 26 5.53 3.12 -4.46
C LEU A 26 7.01 3.47 -4.34
N ASP A 27 7.38 4.69 -4.73
CA ASP A 27 8.77 5.20 -4.69
C ASP A 27 9.76 4.25 -5.40
N GLY A 28 9.38 3.76 -6.57
CA GLY A 28 10.18 2.83 -7.39
C GLY A 28 10.21 1.38 -6.89
N ARG A 29 9.54 1.04 -5.79
CA ARG A 29 9.47 -0.34 -5.25
C ARG A 29 8.10 -0.95 -5.49
N ARG A 30 8.06 -2.22 -5.88
CA ARG A 30 6.79 -2.96 -6.07
C ARG A 30 5.98 -2.93 -4.76
N PHE A 31 4.74 -2.49 -4.85
CA PHE A 31 3.81 -2.31 -3.74
C PHE A 31 2.54 -3.11 -3.98
N LYS A 32 2.06 -3.83 -2.97
CA LYS A 32 0.76 -4.52 -2.99
C LYS A 32 -0.16 -3.82 -2.01
N ILE A 33 -1.35 -3.43 -2.47
CA ILE A 33 -2.33 -2.72 -1.64
C ILE A 33 -3.18 -3.75 -0.91
N PHE A 34 -3.10 -3.75 0.42
CA PHE A 34 -4.03 -4.48 1.29
C PHE A 34 -4.85 -3.44 2.04
N SER A 35 -6.08 -3.23 1.56
CA SER A 35 -6.97 -2.19 2.06
C SER A 35 -8.07 -2.75 2.96
N GLY A 36 -8.47 -1.98 3.96
CA GLY A 36 -9.69 -2.22 4.73
C GLY A 36 -10.61 -1.00 4.74
N SER A 37 -11.91 -1.24 4.80
CA SER A 37 -12.92 -0.18 4.89
C SER A 37 -12.99 0.39 6.30
N PHE A 38 -12.82 1.70 6.42
CA PHE A 38 -12.94 2.45 7.65
C PHE A 38 -13.65 3.78 7.38
N HIS A 39 -14.90 3.89 7.82
CA HIS A 39 -15.68 5.10 7.67
C HIS A 39 -15.48 6.01 8.89
N TYR A 40 -14.70 7.09 8.73
CA TYR A 40 -14.37 8.00 9.83
C TYR A 40 -15.61 8.58 10.52
N PHE A 41 -16.68 8.83 9.77
CA PHE A 41 -17.93 9.39 10.30
C PHE A 41 -18.71 8.42 11.18
N ARG A 42 -18.44 7.10 11.12
CA ARG A 42 -19.09 6.08 11.97
C ARG A 42 -18.30 5.75 13.23
N THR A 43 -17.13 6.35 13.42
CA THR A 43 -16.23 6.05 14.53
C THR A 43 -15.91 7.32 15.30
N HIS A 44 -16.02 7.29 16.63
CA HIS A 44 -15.65 8.43 17.46
C HIS A 44 -14.17 8.83 17.22
N PRO A 45 -13.84 10.13 17.01
CA PRO A 45 -12.48 10.56 16.64
C PRO A 45 -11.36 10.07 17.56
N LEU A 46 -11.62 10.02 18.87
CA LEU A 46 -10.67 9.50 19.87
C LEU A 46 -10.29 8.03 19.65
N LEU A 47 -11.13 7.24 18.97
CA LEU A 47 -10.90 5.82 18.72
C LEU A 47 -10.21 5.55 17.38
N TRP A 48 -10.05 6.55 16.50
CA TRP A 48 -9.45 6.35 15.18
C TRP A 48 -8.04 5.75 15.28
N GLY A 49 -7.22 6.25 16.21
CA GLY A 49 -5.87 5.73 16.43
C GLY A 49 -5.85 4.23 16.78
N ASP A 50 -6.71 3.79 17.71
CA ASP A 50 -6.86 2.37 18.06
C ASP A 50 -7.32 1.53 16.87
N ARG A 51 -8.31 2.01 16.10
CA ARG A 51 -8.83 1.28 14.93
C ARG A 51 -7.78 1.15 13.84
N LEU A 52 -7.05 2.22 13.52
CA LEU A 52 -5.98 2.21 12.53
C LEU A 52 -4.81 1.31 12.98
N LEU A 53 -4.47 1.30 14.27
CA LEU A 53 -3.44 0.43 14.80
C LEU A 53 -3.83 -1.05 14.68
N ARG A 54 -5.09 -1.39 14.97
CA ARG A 54 -5.62 -2.75 14.78
C ARG A 54 -5.61 -3.17 13.30
N MET A 55 -5.98 -2.27 12.40
CA MET A 55 -5.90 -2.53 10.95
C MET A 55 -4.47 -2.80 10.50
N LYS A 56 -3.50 -2.02 10.99
CA LYS A 56 -2.08 -2.26 10.73
C LYS A 56 -1.60 -3.60 11.31
N ALA A 57 -2.00 -3.94 12.52
CA ALA A 57 -1.68 -5.21 13.16
C ALA A 57 -2.29 -6.41 12.41
N ALA A 58 -3.44 -6.22 11.76
CA ALA A 58 -4.05 -7.21 10.86
C ALA A 58 -3.34 -7.34 9.49
N GLY A 59 -2.27 -6.58 9.25
CA GLY A 59 -1.49 -6.62 8.01
C GLY A 59 -1.99 -5.69 6.89
N LEU A 60 -2.96 -4.82 7.17
CA LEU A 60 -3.41 -3.81 6.22
C LEU A 60 -2.41 -2.66 6.13
N ASN A 61 -2.19 -2.16 4.91
CA ASN A 61 -1.28 -1.04 4.66
C ASN A 61 -1.99 0.19 4.10
N THR A 62 -3.26 0.06 3.73
CA THR A 62 -4.07 1.11 3.13
C THR A 62 -5.45 1.11 3.78
N VAL A 63 -6.08 2.28 3.84
CA VAL A 63 -7.43 2.45 4.37
C VAL A 63 -8.30 3.08 3.30
N MET A 64 -9.51 2.54 3.13
CA MET A 64 -10.54 3.09 2.26
C MET A 64 -11.65 3.68 3.13
N THR A 65 -12.08 4.91 2.85
CA THR A 65 -13.18 5.57 3.57
C THR A 65 -14.33 5.92 2.65
#